data_AF-A0A8C0VWB0-F1
#
_entry.id   AF-A0A8C0VWB0-F1
#
_cell.length_a   1.000
_cell.length_b   1.000
_cell.length_c   1.000
_cell.angle_alpha   90.00
_cell.angle_beta   90.00
_cell.angle_gamma   90.00
#
_symmetry.space_group_name_H-M   'P 1'
#
loop_
_entity.id
_entity.type
_entity.pdbx_description
1 polymer ?
#
loop_
_entity_poly.entity_id
_entity_poly.type
_entity_poly.pdbx_seq_one_letter_code
_entity_poly.pdbx_strand_id
1 'polypeptide(L)'
;MPLPALLLLLCCPWASARALRDQIVGGHEARPHSHPYMAYLKIAGLGACGGFLVAPDWVMSAAHCMGNITVILGAHDIREPEKSQQVRGVLKYHEHPEYDPSTMYNDIMLLQLTSKATLNDYVQTIPLPKSGSDLPTGTKCLIAGWGLIDEDRATNKLFETKVSIYSRRKCVLFYPHLDSGMVCAGSFHQLKDSSQGDSGGPLVCNKVAQGVVSFGYDSPPGVYTRISNYLPWIKKVMKK
;
A
#
# COMPACT_ATOMS: atom_id res chain seq x y z
N MET A 1 29.69 -22.86 56.72
CA MET A 1 30.74 -22.52 55.73
C MET A 1 30.94 -23.73 54.83
N PRO A 2 31.14 -23.57 53.51
CA PRO A 2 30.73 -22.42 52.66
C PRO A 2 29.18 -22.49 52.50
N LEU A 3 28.44 -22.24 51.40
CA LEU A 3 28.63 -21.48 50.14
C LEU A 3 27.23 -21.00 49.68
N PRO A 4 27.01 -19.75 49.22
CA PRO A 4 25.72 -19.35 48.64
C PRO A 4 25.56 -19.85 47.20
N ALA A 5 24.39 -20.40 46.85
CA ALA A 5 24.09 -20.79 45.47
C ALA A 5 23.92 -19.54 44.59
N LEU A 6 24.77 -19.38 43.57
CA LEU A 6 24.71 -18.26 42.64
C LEU A 6 23.49 -18.44 41.71
N LEU A 7 22.44 -17.66 41.93
CA LEU A 7 21.26 -17.67 41.06
C LEU A 7 21.62 -17.03 39.71
N LEU A 8 22.02 -17.86 38.75
CA LEU A 8 22.20 -17.44 37.37
C LEU A 8 20.83 -17.07 36.78
N LEU A 9 20.50 -15.78 36.90
CA LEU A 9 19.46 -15.15 36.11
C LEU A 9 19.82 -15.29 34.64
N LEU A 10 19.28 -16.34 34.01
CA LEU A 10 19.15 -16.44 32.57
C LEU A 10 18.24 -15.30 32.12
N CYS A 11 18.85 -14.13 31.88
CA CYS A 11 18.25 -13.14 31.02
C CYS A 11 17.99 -13.82 29.68
N CYS A 12 16.75 -14.21 29.42
CA CYS A 12 16.28 -14.38 28.05
C CYS A 12 16.71 -13.12 27.31
N PRO A 13 17.56 -13.21 26.28
CA PRO A 13 17.74 -12.06 25.41
C PRO A 13 16.34 -11.78 24.87
N TRP A 14 15.77 -10.61 25.22
CA TRP A 14 14.52 -10.20 24.62
C TRP A 14 14.74 -10.26 23.11
N ALA A 15 14.01 -11.15 22.45
CA ALA A 15 13.95 -11.19 21.01
C ALA A 15 13.36 -9.84 20.62
N SER A 16 14.25 -8.89 20.29
CA SER A 16 13.87 -7.57 19.82
C SER A 16 13.00 -7.82 18.60
N ALA A 17 11.70 -7.60 18.75
CA ALA A 17 10.80 -7.56 17.62
C ALA A 17 11.35 -6.47 16.71
N ARG A 18 11.99 -6.88 15.61
CA ARG A 18 12.49 -5.97 14.58
C ARG A 18 11.30 -5.11 14.19
N ALA A 19 11.35 -3.83 14.56
CA ALA A 19 10.29 -2.90 14.23
C ALA A 19 10.17 -2.88 12.72
N LEU A 20 9.01 -3.28 12.20
CA LEU A 20 8.72 -3.26 10.77
C LEU A 20 8.94 -1.82 10.28
N ARG A 21 9.90 -1.66 9.38
CA ARG A 21 10.21 -0.40 8.71
C ARG A 21 10.24 -0.68 7.21
N ASP A 22 9.39 0.04 6.49
CA ASP A 22 9.13 -0.16 5.08
C ASP A 22 9.77 1.00 4.28
N GLN A 23 10.46 0.71 3.17
CA GLN A 23 11.34 1.66 2.45
C GLN A 23 11.17 1.61 0.91
N ILE A 24 11.08 2.77 0.24
CA ILE A 24 11.29 2.90 -1.22
C ILE A 24 12.72 3.35 -1.45
N VAL A 25 13.64 2.42 -1.26
CA VAL A 25 15.01 2.62 -1.71
C VAL A 25 15.01 2.83 -3.23
N GLY A 26 15.36 4.04 -3.68
CA GLY A 26 15.74 4.33 -5.06
C GLY A 26 14.68 4.12 -6.15
N GLY A 27 13.51 4.73 -5.99
CA GLY A 27 12.66 5.13 -7.12
C GLY A 27 13.21 6.37 -7.85
N HIS A 28 12.33 7.11 -8.51
CA HIS A 28 12.61 8.47 -9.03
C HIS A 28 11.36 9.36 -8.96
N GLU A 29 11.54 10.70 -8.98
CA GLU A 29 10.40 11.64 -9.04
C GLU A 29 9.57 11.31 -10.29
N ALA A 30 8.29 11.02 -10.10
CA ALA A 30 7.37 10.80 -11.20
C ALA A 30 7.21 12.08 -12.02
N ARG A 31 6.84 11.97 -13.29
CA ARG A 31 6.45 13.17 -14.05
C ARG A 31 5.20 13.78 -13.39
N PRO A 32 5.15 15.11 -13.17
CA PRO A 32 3.96 15.73 -12.58
C PRO A 32 2.66 15.27 -13.24
N HIS A 33 1.76 14.76 -12.38
CA HIS A 33 0.45 14.24 -12.75
C HIS A 33 0.42 13.00 -13.67
N SER A 34 1.52 12.25 -13.86
CA SER A 34 1.52 11.04 -14.73
C SER A 34 0.72 9.85 -14.20
N HIS A 35 0.27 9.91 -12.93
CA HIS A 35 -0.54 8.87 -12.28
C HIS A 35 -1.86 9.48 -11.78
N PRO A 36 -2.75 9.93 -12.67
CA PRO A 36 -3.95 10.70 -12.31
C PRO A 36 -4.99 9.92 -11.48
N TYR A 37 -4.76 8.63 -11.24
CA TYR A 37 -5.54 7.80 -10.33
C TYR A 37 -5.07 7.85 -8.87
N MET A 38 -3.91 8.42 -8.57
CA MET A 38 -3.37 8.46 -7.22
C MET A 38 -4.19 9.35 -6.28
N ALA A 39 -4.40 8.86 -5.07
CA ALA A 39 -4.98 9.59 -3.96
C ALA A 39 -3.98 9.62 -2.80
N TYR A 40 -3.76 10.81 -2.23
CA TYR A 40 -3.06 10.98 -0.96
C TYR A 40 -4.09 11.02 0.17
N LEU A 41 -3.94 10.15 1.16
CA LEU A 41 -4.86 10.00 2.29
C LEU A 41 -4.23 10.62 3.52
N LYS A 42 -4.61 11.85 3.85
CA LYS A 42 -4.14 12.56 5.04
C LYS A 42 -4.95 12.09 6.26
N ILE A 43 -4.31 11.39 7.19
CA ILE A 43 -4.96 10.78 8.36
C ILE A 43 -4.71 11.65 9.59
N ALA A 44 -5.76 12.25 10.16
CA ALA A 44 -5.62 13.21 11.25
C ALA A 44 -4.99 12.56 12.50
N GLY A 45 -3.83 13.08 12.91
CA GLY A 45 -3.07 12.59 14.08
C GLY A 45 -2.23 11.33 13.85
N LEU A 46 -2.36 10.66 12.69
CA LEU A 46 -1.70 9.37 12.42
C LEU A 46 -0.72 9.39 11.22
N GLY A 47 -0.72 10.45 10.41
CA GLY A 47 0.20 10.61 9.28
C GLY A 47 -0.52 10.55 7.94
N ALA A 48 -0.07 9.67 7.04
CA ALA A 48 -0.67 9.52 5.72
C ALA A 48 -0.49 8.11 5.12
N CYS A 49 -1.38 7.78 4.19
CA CYS A 49 -1.31 6.61 3.32
C CYS A 49 -1.52 7.00 1.85
N GLY A 50 -1.18 6.08 0.96
CA GLY A 50 -1.65 6.07 -0.42
C GLY A 50 -3.06 5.51 -0.56
N GLY A 51 -3.66 5.81 -1.71
CA GLY A 51 -4.90 5.23 -2.20
C GLY A 51 -5.01 5.46 -3.70
N PHE A 52 -6.09 4.97 -4.30
CA PHE A 52 -6.33 5.16 -5.74
C PHE A 52 -7.81 5.20 -6.11
N LEU A 53 -8.16 6.08 -7.04
CA LEU A 53 -9.53 6.30 -7.50
C LEU A 53 -9.98 5.16 -8.43
N VAL A 54 -11.00 4.40 -8.02
CA VAL A 54 -11.52 3.24 -8.77
C VAL A 54 -12.89 3.52 -9.41
N ALA A 55 -13.64 4.49 -8.88
CA ALA A 55 -14.78 5.15 -9.51
C ALA A 55 -14.83 6.62 -9.03
N PRO A 56 -15.61 7.53 -9.65
CA PRO A 56 -15.56 8.97 -9.31
C PRO A 56 -15.83 9.30 -7.82
N ASP A 57 -16.59 8.47 -7.12
CA ASP A 57 -16.93 8.55 -5.69
C ASP A 57 -16.30 7.43 -4.84
N TRP A 58 -15.36 6.66 -5.37
CA TRP A 58 -14.74 5.53 -4.67
C TRP A 58 -13.22 5.50 -4.80
N VAL A 59 -12.54 5.54 -3.65
CA VAL A 59 -11.10 5.30 -3.53
C VAL A 59 -10.86 3.94 -2.87
N MET A 60 -9.86 3.20 -3.33
CA MET A 60 -9.38 1.97 -2.70
C MET A 60 -8.06 2.26 -1.95
N SER A 61 -7.87 1.60 -0.81
CA SER A 61 -6.67 1.68 0.03
C SER A 61 -6.52 0.40 0.86
N ALA A 62 -5.56 0.36 1.78
CA ALA A 62 -5.38 -0.69 2.77
C ALA A 62 -6.36 -0.49 3.95
N ALA A 63 -6.69 -1.56 4.67
CA ALA A 63 -7.48 -1.49 5.89
C ALA A 63 -6.69 -0.89 7.06
N HIS A 64 -5.39 -1.21 7.18
CA HIS A 64 -4.53 -0.64 8.23
C HIS A 64 -4.40 0.89 8.17
N CYS A 65 -4.76 1.52 7.04
CA CYS A 65 -4.84 2.97 6.86
C CYS A 65 -6.13 3.61 7.41
N MET A 66 -6.96 2.87 8.16
CA MET A 66 -8.21 3.35 8.76
C MET A 66 -7.97 4.49 9.75
N GLY A 67 -8.84 5.51 9.71
CA GLY A 67 -8.75 6.69 10.58
C GLY A 67 -9.63 7.84 10.11
N ASN A 68 -9.38 9.06 10.60
CA ASN A 68 -10.06 10.26 10.12
C ASN A 68 -9.35 10.79 8.86
N ILE A 69 -9.81 10.37 7.68
CA ILE A 69 -9.14 10.60 6.39
C ILE A 69 -9.70 11.82 5.65
N THR A 70 -8.80 12.70 5.22
CA THR A 70 -9.02 13.64 4.12
C THR A 70 -8.33 13.12 2.86
N VAL A 71 -9.07 13.00 1.76
CA VAL A 71 -8.58 12.50 0.47
C VAL A 71 -8.15 13.68 -0.39
N ILE A 72 -6.95 13.63 -0.96
CA ILE A 72 -6.45 14.60 -1.94
C ILE A 72 -6.16 13.86 -3.24
N LEU A 73 -6.91 14.17 -4.30
CA LEU A 73 -6.74 13.63 -5.65
C LEU A 73 -5.98 14.64 -6.53
N GLY A 74 -5.22 14.16 -7.52
CA GLY A 74 -4.61 15.03 -8.54
C GLY A 74 -3.44 15.90 -8.06
N ALA A 75 -2.81 15.52 -6.94
CA ALA A 75 -1.57 16.14 -6.48
C ALA A 75 -0.35 15.62 -7.26
N HIS A 76 0.69 16.44 -7.41
CA HIS A 76 2.07 15.98 -7.55
C HIS A 76 2.86 16.27 -6.28
N ASP A 77 2.89 17.52 -5.81
CA ASP A 77 3.44 17.90 -4.50
C ASP A 77 2.33 18.07 -3.44
N ILE A 78 2.44 17.35 -2.31
CA ILE A 78 1.45 17.34 -1.21
C ILE A 78 1.61 18.51 -0.22
N ARG A 79 2.63 19.36 -0.36
CA ARG A 79 2.80 20.59 0.45
C ARG A 79 2.39 21.84 -0.30
N GLU A 80 2.53 21.87 -1.62
CA GLU A 80 2.14 23.01 -2.44
C GLU A 80 0.64 22.97 -2.85
N PRO A 81 -0.06 24.11 -2.89
CA PRO A 81 -1.45 24.18 -3.32
C PRO A 81 -1.58 24.21 -4.86
N GLU A 82 -1.73 23.04 -5.48
CA GLU A 82 -1.80 22.92 -6.95
C GLU A 82 -3.23 23.03 -7.48
N LYS A 83 -3.43 23.71 -8.62
CA LYS A 83 -4.76 23.89 -9.25
C LYS A 83 -5.41 22.59 -9.76
N SER A 84 -4.64 21.50 -9.83
CA SER A 84 -5.08 20.15 -10.16
C SER A 84 -5.74 19.42 -8.99
N GLN A 85 -5.45 19.85 -7.74
CA GLN A 85 -5.84 19.12 -6.54
C GLN A 85 -7.35 19.18 -6.30
N GLN A 86 -7.91 18.03 -5.92
CA GLN A 86 -9.30 17.89 -5.52
C GLN A 86 -9.38 17.24 -4.14
N VAL A 87 -9.61 18.07 -3.12
CA VAL A 87 -9.83 17.63 -1.74
C VAL A 87 -11.26 17.07 -1.61
N ARG A 88 -11.41 15.95 -0.91
CA ARG A 88 -12.69 15.30 -0.56
C ARG A 88 -12.64 14.72 0.85
N GLY A 89 -13.79 14.68 1.51
CA GLY A 89 -13.96 13.89 2.73
C GLY A 89 -14.38 12.45 2.41
N VAL A 90 -14.31 11.57 3.39
CA VAL A 90 -14.91 10.22 3.32
C VAL A 90 -16.30 10.24 3.97
N LEU A 91 -17.30 9.74 3.24
CA LEU A 91 -18.69 9.57 3.70
C LEU A 91 -18.88 8.22 4.42
N LYS A 92 -18.25 7.15 3.89
CA LYS A 92 -18.28 5.81 4.49
C LYS A 92 -16.94 5.11 4.30
N TYR A 93 -16.52 4.40 5.33
CA TYR A 93 -15.38 3.50 5.34
C TYR A 93 -15.90 2.07 5.20
N HIS A 94 -15.38 1.32 4.24
CA HIS A 94 -15.72 -0.07 3.98
C HIS A 94 -14.45 -0.92 4.02
N GLU A 95 -14.01 -1.20 5.24
CA GLU A 95 -13.00 -2.22 5.57
C GLU A 95 -13.48 -3.63 5.17
N HIS A 96 -12.57 -4.55 4.88
CA HIS A 96 -12.95 -5.95 4.69
C HIS A 96 -13.43 -6.55 6.03
N PRO A 97 -14.60 -7.20 6.11
CA PRO A 97 -15.17 -7.69 7.38
C PRO A 97 -14.40 -8.85 8.03
N GLU A 98 -13.32 -9.30 7.37
CA GLU A 98 -12.42 -10.37 7.82
C GLU A 98 -10.96 -9.85 7.87
N TYR A 99 -10.76 -8.53 7.91
CA TYR A 99 -9.44 -7.94 8.14
C TYR A 99 -8.92 -8.29 9.53
N ASP A 100 -7.66 -8.69 9.61
CA ASP A 100 -6.97 -9.02 10.86
C ASP A 100 -5.66 -8.20 10.99
N PRO A 101 -5.61 -7.21 11.89
CA PRO A 101 -4.42 -6.36 12.08
C PRO A 101 -3.23 -7.09 12.70
N SER A 102 -3.39 -8.34 13.17
CA SER A 102 -2.28 -9.15 13.71
C SER A 102 -1.55 -9.97 12.64
N THR A 103 -2.22 -10.25 11.50
CA THR A 103 -1.65 -11.02 10.38
C THR A 103 -1.60 -10.23 9.06
N MET A 104 -2.20 -9.04 9.02
CA MET A 104 -2.48 -8.26 7.80
C MET A 104 -3.29 -9.02 6.74
N TYR A 105 -4.02 -10.07 7.15
CA TYR A 105 -4.93 -10.79 6.26
C TYR A 105 -6.10 -9.88 5.87
N ASN A 106 -6.51 -9.96 4.60
CA ASN A 106 -7.59 -9.17 4.03
C ASN A 106 -7.42 -7.64 4.19
N ASP A 107 -6.18 -7.14 4.17
CA ASP A 107 -5.84 -5.71 4.28
C ASP A 107 -6.27 -4.90 3.04
N ILE A 108 -7.55 -4.60 2.95
CA ILE A 108 -8.18 -3.80 1.88
C ILE A 108 -9.39 -3.02 2.41
N MET A 109 -9.49 -1.76 2.00
CA MET A 109 -10.59 -0.86 2.31
C MET A 109 -11.07 -0.09 1.08
N LEU A 110 -12.37 0.15 1.02
CA LEU A 110 -13.02 1.06 0.07
C LEU A 110 -13.54 2.29 0.82
N LEU A 111 -13.23 3.47 0.30
CA LEU A 111 -13.66 4.77 0.82
C LEU A 111 -14.71 5.36 -0.14
N GLN A 112 -15.95 5.52 0.34
CA GLN A 112 -16.97 6.28 -0.40
C GLN A 112 -16.77 7.76 -0.11
N LEU A 113 -16.55 8.58 -1.13
CA LEU A 113 -16.27 10.02 -0.99
C LEU A 113 -17.54 10.82 -0.67
N THR A 114 -17.39 11.97 0.01
CA THR A 114 -18.52 12.89 0.30
C THR A 114 -19.07 13.58 -0.95
N SER A 115 -18.28 13.67 -2.02
CA SER A 115 -18.75 14.07 -3.34
C SER A 115 -17.83 13.52 -4.43
N LYS A 116 -18.36 13.39 -5.65
CA LYS A 116 -17.61 12.85 -6.80
C LYS A 116 -16.41 13.72 -7.16
N ALA A 117 -15.33 13.07 -7.58
CA ALA A 117 -14.22 13.68 -8.27
C ALA A 117 -14.64 14.17 -9.67
N THR A 118 -14.20 15.36 -10.07
CA THR A 118 -14.34 15.85 -11.43
C THR A 118 -13.22 15.23 -12.26
N LEU A 119 -13.54 14.28 -13.15
CA LEU A 119 -12.52 13.62 -13.96
C LEU A 119 -11.94 14.59 -15.01
N ASN A 120 -10.61 14.61 -15.15
CA ASN A 120 -9.87 15.47 -16.08
C ASN A 120 -8.47 14.87 -16.36
N ASP A 121 -7.54 15.66 -16.92
CA ASP A 121 -6.18 15.18 -17.23
C ASP A 121 -5.35 14.82 -15.98
N TYR A 122 -5.70 15.37 -14.81
CA TYR A 122 -4.99 15.19 -13.53
C TYR A 122 -5.69 14.21 -12.58
N VAL A 123 -6.98 13.92 -12.80
CA VAL A 123 -7.81 13.05 -11.95
C VAL A 123 -8.62 12.08 -12.80
N GLN A 124 -8.28 10.79 -12.74
CA GLN A 124 -8.88 9.71 -13.55
C GLN A 124 -9.06 8.44 -12.71
N THR A 125 -9.87 7.50 -13.18
CA THR A 125 -10.05 6.20 -12.52
C THR A 125 -9.09 5.15 -13.07
N ILE A 126 -8.52 4.29 -12.22
CA ILE A 126 -7.75 3.12 -12.65
C ILE A 126 -8.65 1.88 -12.73
N PRO A 127 -8.61 1.08 -13.82
CA PRO A 127 -9.41 -0.13 -13.92
C PRO A 127 -8.93 -1.22 -12.95
N LEU A 128 -9.90 -1.99 -12.44
CA LEU A 128 -9.69 -3.17 -11.60
C LEU A 128 -9.56 -4.46 -12.45
N PRO A 129 -9.05 -5.58 -11.87
CA PRO A 129 -8.88 -6.83 -12.60
C PRO A 129 -10.21 -7.43 -13.05
N LYS A 130 -10.25 -8.03 -14.25
CA LYS A 130 -11.47 -8.66 -14.79
C LYS A 130 -11.64 -10.13 -14.36
N SER A 131 -10.56 -10.80 -13.96
CA SER A 131 -10.49 -12.22 -13.61
C SER A 131 -9.77 -12.45 -12.27
N GLY A 132 -10.02 -13.60 -11.62
CA GLY A 132 -9.38 -14.04 -10.37
C GLY A 132 -8.00 -14.70 -10.53
N SER A 133 -7.43 -14.67 -11.74
CA SER A 133 -6.15 -15.31 -12.09
C SER A 133 -4.95 -14.59 -11.46
N ASP A 134 -3.97 -15.35 -10.97
CA ASP A 134 -2.66 -14.80 -10.62
C ASP A 134 -1.93 -14.23 -11.85
N LEU A 135 -1.09 -13.23 -11.63
CA LEU A 135 -0.20 -12.68 -12.65
C LEU A 135 1.01 -13.61 -12.87
N PRO A 136 1.51 -13.77 -14.11
CA PRO A 136 2.74 -14.49 -14.37
C PRO A 136 3.92 -13.93 -13.57
N THR A 137 4.78 -14.81 -13.05
CA THR A 137 6.04 -14.41 -12.41
C THR A 137 6.90 -13.62 -13.39
N GLY A 138 7.50 -12.52 -12.92
CA GLY A 138 8.27 -11.61 -13.78
C GLY A 138 7.45 -10.53 -14.48
N THR A 139 6.11 -10.56 -14.40
CA THR A 139 5.25 -9.45 -14.86
C THR A 139 5.72 -8.14 -14.26
N LYS A 140 5.99 -7.15 -15.12
CA LYS A 140 6.44 -5.82 -14.70
C LYS A 140 5.26 -4.99 -14.21
N CYS A 141 5.45 -4.35 -13.08
CA CYS A 141 4.48 -3.50 -12.44
C CYS A 141 5.15 -2.20 -11.97
N LEU A 142 4.33 -1.23 -11.61
CA LEU A 142 4.73 0.04 -11.04
C LEU A 142 4.09 0.18 -9.65
N ILE A 143 4.83 0.78 -8.73
CA ILE A 143 4.30 1.38 -7.50
C ILE A 143 4.66 2.86 -7.50
N ALA A 144 3.80 3.70 -6.91
CA ALA A 144 4.02 5.12 -6.77
C ALA A 144 3.37 5.65 -5.50
N GLY A 145 3.93 6.71 -4.91
CA GLY A 145 3.42 7.34 -3.70
C GLY A 145 4.31 8.47 -3.17
N TRP A 146 4.06 8.87 -1.92
CA TRP A 146 4.65 10.03 -1.26
C TRP A 146 5.41 9.66 0.02
N GLY A 147 5.86 8.42 0.15
CA GLY A 147 6.50 7.90 1.34
C GLY A 147 7.98 8.26 1.54
N LEU A 148 8.71 7.37 2.20
CA LEU A 148 10.15 7.44 2.42
C LEU A 148 10.92 6.96 1.18
N ILE A 149 11.70 7.86 0.58
CA ILE A 149 12.55 7.62 -0.60
C ILE A 149 14.00 7.26 -0.25
N ASP A 150 14.37 7.38 1.04
CA ASP A 150 15.63 6.99 1.66
C ASP A 150 15.43 6.88 3.18
N GLU A 151 16.39 6.32 3.94
CA GLU A 151 16.22 5.95 5.36
C GLU A 151 15.71 7.09 6.26
N ASP A 152 16.19 8.33 6.04
CA ASP A 152 15.80 9.54 6.77
C ASP A 152 14.98 10.54 5.92
N ARG A 153 14.58 10.18 4.68
CA ARG A 153 14.05 11.15 3.71
C ARG A 153 12.66 10.82 3.19
N ALA A 154 11.65 11.50 3.73
CA ALA A 154 10.35 11.63 3.08
C ALA A 154 10.42 12.52 1.82
N THR A 155 9.58 12.22 0.82
CA THR A 155 9.32 13.12 -0.32
C THR A 155 8.02 13.91 -0.09
N ASN A 156 7.95 15.12 -0.65
CA ASN A 156 6.68 15.85 -0.80
C ASN A 156 6.04 15.60 -2.16
N LYS A 157 6.82 15.11 -3.11
CA LYS A 157 6.41 14.88 -4.50
C LYS A 157 6.19 13.41 -4.78
N LEU A 158 5.30 13.10 -5.71
CA LEU A 158 5.04 11.73 -6.13
C LEU A 158 6.31 11.10 -6.72
N PHE A 159 6.73 9.97 -6.17
CA PHE A 159 7.82 9.13 -6.71
C PHE A 159 7.22 7.85 -7.31
N GLU A 160 7.87 7.29 -8.32
CA GLU A 160 7.54 5.98 -8.90
C GLU A 160 8.75 5.03 -8.96
N THR A 161 8.50 3.73 -8.82
CA THR A 161 9.51 2.67 -9.07
C THR A 161 8.91 1.43 -9.71
N LYS A 162 9.77 0.64 -10.39
CA LYS A 162 9.39 -0.52 -11.20
C LYS A 162 9.72 -1.82 -10.47
N VAL A 163 8.67 -2.54 -10.07
CA VAL A 163 8.75 -3.84 -9.40
C VAL A 163 8.34 -4.97 -10.36
N SER A 164 8.55 -6.22 -9.96
CA SER A 164 8.19 -7.42 -10.72
C SER A 164 7.46 -8.43 -9.83
N ILE A 165 6.45 -9.12 -10.35
CA ILE A 165 5.71 -10.16 -9.60
C ILE A 165 6.63 -11.35 -9.26
N TYR A 166 6.68 -11.72 -7.98
CA TYR A 166 7.37 -12.93 -7.50
C TYR A 166 6.43 -14.13 -7.60
N SER A 167 6.98 -15.32 -7.89
CA SER A 167 6.20 -16.56 -7.79
C SER A 167 5.81 -16.81 -6.32
N ARG A 168 4.57 -17.24 -6.06
CA ARG A 168 4.11 -17.63 -4.71
C ARG A 168 5.09 -18.55 -3.98
N ARG A 169 5.63 -19.57 -4.67
CA ARG A 169 6.66 -20.49 -4.13
C ARG A 169 7.93 -19.78 -3.65
N LYS A 170 8.38 -18.71 -4.31
CA LYS A 170 9.51 -17.90 -3.85
C LYS A 170 9.11 -17.01 -2.67
N CYS A 171 7.96 -16.36 -2.74
CA CYS A 171 7.56 -15.42 -1.68
C CYS A 171 7.27 -16.12 -0.34
N VAL A 172 6.73 -17.34 -0.35
CA VAL A 172 6.54 -18.16 0.87
C VAL A 172 7.86 -18.47 1.61
N LEU A 173 9.02 -18.37 0.95
CA LEU A 173 10.34 -18.50 1.60
C LEU A 173 10.72 -17.27 2.45
N PHE A 174 10.10 -16.12 2.18
CA PHE A 174 10.26 -14.88 2.96
C PHE A 174 9.10 -14.72 3.95
N TYR A 175 7.87 -15.04 3.52
CA TYR A 175 6.64 -14.91 4.30
C TYR A 175 5.92 -16.27 4.41
N PRO A 176 6.22 -17.09 5.44
CA PRO A 176 5.65 -18.43 5.59
C PRO A 176 4.11 -18.49 5.65
N HIS A 177 3.47 -17.36 6.00
CA HIS A 177 2.01 -17.22 6.15
C HIS A 177 1.33 -16.54 4.95
N LEU A 178 1.97 -16.50 3.77
CA LEU A 178 1.43 -15.82 2.58
C LEU A 178 0.19 -16.51 1.99
N ASP A 179 -0.98 -15.98 2.33
CA ASP A 179 -2.30 -16.47 1.92
C ASP A 179 -2.66 -16.19 0.44
N SER A 180 -3.74 -16.80 -0.05
CA SER A 180 -4.32 -16.58 -1.38
C SER A 180 -4.82 -15.15 -1.67
N GLY A 181 -5.19 -14.39 -0.65
CA GLY A 181 -5.51 -12.98 -0.69
C GLY A 181 -4.29 -12.07 -0.89
N MET A 182 -3.06 -12.58 -0.79
CA MET A 182 -1.82 -11.83 -0.98
C MET A 182 -1.09 -12.16 -2.29
N VAL A 183 -0.33 -11.20 -2.81
CA VAL A 183 0.65 -11.33 -3.90
C VAL A 183 1.90 -10.54 -3.54
N CYS A 184 3.07 -10.93 -4.08
CA CYS A 184 4.33 -10.25 -3.76
C CYS A 184 4.99 -9.67 -5.00
N ALA A 185 5.59 -8.51 -4.86
CA ALA A 185 6.35 -7.83 -5.90
C ALA A 185 7.59 -7.18 -5.30
N GLY A 186 8.62 -6.96 -6.12
CA GLY A 186 9.83 -6.25 -5.70
C GLY A 186 10.84 -6.14 -6.83
N SER A 187 12.01 -5.59 -6.56
CA SER A 187 13.14 -5.58 -7.51
C SER A 187 14.00 -6.84 -7.40
N PHE A 188 14.13 -7.59 -8.50
CA PHE A 188 14.98 -8.80 -8.55
C PHE A 188 16.50 -8.52 -8.57
N HIS A 189 16.92 -7.26 -8.72
CA HIS A 189 18.34 -6.91 -8.98
C HIS A 189 18.90 -5.85 -8.02
N GLN A 190 18.06 -5.26 -7.17
CA GLN A 190 18.42 -4.16 -6.28
C GLN A 190 17.55 -4.28 -5.01
N LEU A 191 18.07 -3.93 -3.83
CA LEU A 191 17.29 -3.89 -2.58
C LEU A 191 16.33 -2.68 -2.64
N LYS A 192 15.12 -2.87 -3.19
CA LYS A 192 14.14 -1.79 -3.48
C LYS A 192 12.68 -2.27 -3.46
N ASP A 193 11.85 -1.68 -2.61
CA ASP A 193 10.42 -2.03 -2.47
C ASP A 193 9.50 -0.82 -2.14
N SER A 194 8.43 -1.00 -1.36
CA SER A 194 7.42 0.00 -0.92
C SER A 194 7.64 0.55 0.50
N SER A 195 7.14 1.76 0.84
CA SER A 195 7.37 2.40 2.17
C SER A 195 6.15 2.89 2.95
N GLN A 196 6.41 3.33 4.19
CA GLN A 196 5.50 4.18 4.96
C GLN A 196 5.08 5.43 4.17
N GLY A 197 3.77 5.59 3.95
CA GLY A 197 3.19 6.65 3.11
C GLY A 197 2.77 6.18 1.72
N ASP A 198 3.27 5.03 1.26
CA ASP A 198 2.81 4.36 0.03
C ASP A 198 1.84 3.21 0.32
N SER A 199 1.78 2.74 1.58
CA SER A 199 0.73 1.87 2.12
C SER A 199 -0.66 2.26 1.61
N GLY A 200 -1.45 1.29 1.13
CA GLY A 200 -2.74 1.55 0.49
C GLY A 200 -2.66 2.01 -0.98
N GLY A 201 -1.48 2.38 -1.48
CA GLY A 201 -1.25 2.71 -2.89
C GLY A 201 -1.41 1.51 -3.84
N PRO A 202 -1.54 1.75 -5.16
CA PRO A 202 -1.76 0.69 -6.13
C PRO A 202 -0.47 0.04 -6.64
N LEU A 203 -0.45 -1.29 -6.65
CA LEU A 203 0.45 -2.07 -7.51
C LEU A 203 -0.18 -2.15 -8.92
N VAL A 204 0.38 -1.39 -9.86
CA VAL A 204 -0.16 -1.24 -11.21
C VAL A 204 0.60 -2.12 -12.21
N CYS A 205 -0.07 -3.12 -12.79
CA CYS A 205 0.51 -3.95 -13.85
C CYS A 205 -0.39 -3.89 -15.09
N ASN A 206 0.20 -3.72 -16.28
CA ASN A 206 -0.53 -3.60 -17.55
C ASN A 206 -1.66 -2.54 -17.55
N LYS A 207 -1.43 -1.40 -16.87
CA LYS A 207 -2.40 -0.28 -16.66
C LYS A 207 -3.66 -0.66 -15.83
N VAL A 208 -3.59 -1.73 -15.04
CA VAL A 208 -4.67 -2.19 -14.14
C VAL A 208 -4.12 -2.17 -12.71
N ALA A 209 -4.93 -1.77 -11.73
CA ALA A 209 -4.60 -1.94 -10.31
C ALA A 209 -4.77 -3.43 -9.95
N GLN A 210 -3.68 -4.10 -9.57
CA GLN A 210 -3.64 -5.56 -9.37
C GLN A 210 -3.42 -5.93 -7.89
N GLY A 211 -2.76 -5.06 -7.14
CA GLY A 211 -2.57 -5.18 -5.69
C GLY A 211 -2.70 -3.83 -4.98
N VAL A 212 -2.89 -3.88 -3.66
CA VAL A 212 -2.78 -2.74 -2.73
C VAL A 212 -1.50 -2.91 -1.93
N VAL A 213 -0.67 -1.88 -1.77
CA VAL A 213 0.51 -1.92 -0.88
C VAL A 213 0.06 -2.22 0.55
N SER A 214 0.60 -3.26 1.19
CA SER A 214 0.19 -3.71 2.53
C SER A 214 1.34 -3.65 3.54
N PHE A 215 2.34 -4.52 3.44
CA PHE A 215 3.50 -4.55 4.35
C PHE A 215 4.74 -5.15 3.69
N GLY A 216 5.92 -4.96 4.28
CA GLY A 216 7.16 -5.60 3.82
C GLY A 216 8.14 -5.98 4.93
N TYR A 217 9.39 -6.17 4.51
CA TYR A 217 10.59 -6.10 5.33
C TYR A 217 11.53 -5.08 4.68
N ASP A 218 12.67 -4.76 5.32
CA ASP A 218 13.71 -3.87 4.77
C ASP A 218 14.37 -4.37 3.46
N SER A 219 13.90 -5.48 2.87
CA SER A 219 14.44 -6.10 1.66
C SER A 219 13.36 -6.81 0.83
N PRO A 220 13.39 -6.76 -0.52
CA PRO A 220 12.36 -7.33 -1.38
C PRO A 220 12.15 -8.86 -1.27
N PRO A 221 10.92 -9.36 -1.49
CA PRO A 221 9.75 -8.63 -2.01
C PRO A 221 8.83 -8.07 -0.93
N GLY A 222 8.13 -6.98 -1.20
CA GLY A 222 6.98 -6.52 -0.42
C GLY A 222 5.73 -7.37 -0.68
N VAL A 223 4.76 -7.27 0.23
CA VAL A 223 3.47 -7.97 0.19
C VAL A 223 2.33 -7.00 -0.10
N TYR A 224 1.46 -7.43 -1.00
CA TYR A 224 0.39 -6.62 -1.58
C TYR A 224 -0.93 -7.40 -1.53
N THR A 225 -2.02 -6.77 -1.12
CA THR A 225 -3.35 -7.39 -1.09
C THR A 225 -3.85 -7.57 -2.52
N ARG A 226 -4.00 -8.82 -2.96
CA ARG A 226 -4.31 -9.25 -4.33
C ARG A 226 -5.76 -8.92 -4.70
N ILE A 227 -5.98 -7.77 -5.35
CA ILE A 227 -7.30 -7.22 -5.66
C ILE A 227 -8.21 -8.22 -6.40
N SER A 228 -7.65 -9.09 -7.24
CA SER A 228 -8.39 -10.11 -7.99
C SER A 228 -9.12 -11.12 -7.08
N ASN A 229 -8.64 -11.34 -5.85
CA ASN A 229 -9.27 -12.16 -4.80
C ASN A 229 -10.57 -11.52 -4.28
N TYR A 230 -10.56 -10.19 -4.11
CA TYR A 230 -11.62 -9.43 -3.42
C TYR A 230 -12.72 -8.91 -4.36
N LEU A 231 -12.64 -9.20 -5.66
CA LEU A 231 -13.64 -8.77 -6.65
C LEU A 231 -15.11 -9.05 -6.27
N PRO A 232 -15.49 -10.17 -5.60
CA PRO A 232 -16.87 -10.37 -5.15
C PRO A 232 -17.29 -9.38 -4.06
N TRP A 233 -16.41 -9.10 -3.10
CA TRP A 233 -16.65 -8.12 -2.02
C TRP A 233 -16.68 -6.69 -2.58
N ILE A 234 -15.71 -6.30 -3.42
CA ILE A 234 -15.67 -4.98 -4.09
C ILE A 234 -17.00 -4.73 -4.83
N LYS A 235 -17.47 -5.69 -5.63
CA LYS A 235 -18.73 -5.60 -6.39
C LYS A 235 -19.99 -5.60 -5.51
N LYS A 236 -19.90 -6.08 -4.27
CA LYS A 236 -21.00 -6.07 -3.27
C LYS A 236 -21.04 -4.75 -2.48
N VAL A 237 -19.89 -4.11 -2.28
CA VAL A 237 -19.76 -2.79 -1.64
C VAL A 237 -20.15 -1.68 -2.62
N MET A 238 -19.52 -1.60 -3.79
CA MET A 238 -19.72 -0.52 -4.79
C MET A 238 -21.08 -0.53 -5.51
N LYS A 239 -22.01 -1.41 -5.10
CA LYS A 239 -23.40 -1.46 -5.57
C LYS A 239 -24.41 -0.86 -4.57
N LYS A 240 -23.93 -0.30 -3.45
CA LYS A 240 -24.72 0.29 -2.37
C LYS A 240 -24.51 1.80 -2.22
#